data_AF-A0A653CGE3-F1
#
_entry.id   AF-A0A653CGE3-F1
#
_cell.length_a   1.000
_cell.length_b   1.000
_cell.length_c   1.000
_cell.angle_alpha   90.00
_cell.angle_beta   90.00
_cell.angle_gamma   90.00
#
_symmetry.space_group_name_H-M   'P 1'
#
loop_
_entity.id
_entity.type
_entity.pdbx_description
1 polymer ?
#
loop_
_entity_poly.entity_id
_entity_poly.type
_entity_poly.pdbx_seq_one_letter_code
_entity_poly.pdbx_strand_id
1 'polypeptide(L)'
;MVFRKVRGILNKLTPEKFKKLSDDLLRIDLQSTVILKGVIILIFEKALDEPKYSSMYAQLCKRLSEEAPNFEPPDQACTFRVLLLNKCKVEFDNRAAAVEFNGTEAGSEEEEERRQAAKRKMLGNIKFIGELGKLEILSESILHRCIHELLVKRGDDPSEDLECLCQIMRTCGRVLDTHKGKNLMNQYFDRMKSLADNQELQPRIRFMLKDVIDLRSDGWVPRKAAVVEGPVPIAQLRPTQDELLMMGGQGTGSYRNMSRGGRNQVGGGSGDRDGRDRDDRGGVNELFRHPMKTRGGLDDMLIGKCKEIYHQ
;
A
#
# COMPACT_ATOMS: atom_id res chain seq x y z
N MET A 1 34.50 -11.44 10.12
CA MET A 1 34.23 -12.53 9.16
C MET A 1 32.74 -12.82 8.99
N VAL A 2 31.93 -12.75 10.06
CA VAL A 2 30.48 -13.02 10.06
C VAL A 2 29.72 -12.25 8.98
N PHE A 3 29.81 -10.91 8.95
CA PHE A 3 29.08 -10.10 7.97
C PHE A 3 29.45 -10.38 6.51
N ARG A 4 30.68 -10.82 6.22
CA ARG A 4 31.07 -11.25 4.87
C ARG A 4 30.33 -12.52 4.45
N LYS A 5 30.17 -13.48 5.37
CA LYS A 5 29.39 -14.71 5.14
C LYS A 5 27.91 -14.39 4.93
N VAL A 6 27.33 -13.58 5.82
CA VAL A 6 25.92 -13.13 5.71
C VAL A 6 25.67 -12.46 4.36
N ARG A 7 26.51 -11.49 3.96
CA ARG A 7 26.40 -10.83 2.66
C ARG A 7 26.54 -11.81 1.49
N GLY A 8 27.45 -12.79 1.59
CA GLY A 8 27.61 -13.85 0.60
C GLY A 8 26.36 -14.73 0.44
N ILE A 9 25.64 -15.01 1.53
CA ILE A 9 24.35 -15.73 1.50
C ILE A 9 23.27 -14.86 0.86
N LEU A 10 23.12 -13.61 1.32
CA LEU A 10 22.07 -12.70 0.82
C LEU A 10 22.23 -12.39 -0.68
N ASN A 11 23.46 -12.32 -1.19
CA ASN A 11 23.73 -12.12 -2.62
C ASN A 11 23.35 -13.33 -3.49
N LYS A 12 23.18 -14.51 -2.90
CA LYS A 12 22.80 -15.74 -3.60
C LYS A 12 21.35 -16.15 -3.30
N LEU A 13 20.65 -15.37 -2.48
CA LEU A 13 19.31 -15.68 -2.01
C LEU A 13 18.31 -15.51 -3.16
N THR A 14 17.66 -16.61 -3.52
CA THR A 14 16.60 -16.66 -4.53
C THR A 14 15.45 -17.53 -3.99
N PRO A 15 14.23 -17.43 -4.54
CA PRO A 15 13.09 -18.23 -4.09
C PRO A 15 13.38 -19.74 -4.08
N GLU A 16 14.10 -20.24 -5.10
CA GLU A 16 14.45 -21.66 -5.24
C GLU A 16 15.47 -22.12 -4.20
N LYS A 17 16.38 -21.22 -3.80
CA LYS A 17 17.44 -21.51 -2.83
C LYS A 17 17.09 -21.08 -1.41
N PHE A 18 15.90 -20.53 -1.21
CA PHE A 18 15.50 -19.87 0.04
C PHE A 18 15.68 -20.77 1.26
N LYS A 19 15.14 -21.99 1.22
CA LYS A 19 15.20 -22.93 2.35
C LYS A 19 16.65 -23.21 2.75
N LYS A 20 17.47 -23.62 1.79
CA LYS A 20 18.89 -23.95 2.02
C LYS A 20 19.67 -22.75 2.56
N LEU A 21 19.53 -21.58 1.93
CA LEU A 21 20.32 -20.40 2.29
C LEU A 21 19.85 -19.74 3.59
N SER A 22 18.56 -19.83 3.93
CA SER A 22 18.08 -19.41 5.25
C SER A 22 18.54 -20.36 6.36
N ASP A 23 18.57 -21.67 6.12
CA ASP A 23 19.19 -22.64 7.04
C ASP A 23 20.69 -22.32 7.25
N ASP A 24 21.42 -22.07 6.16
CA ASP A 24 22.84 -21.72 6.22
C ASP A 24 23.07 -20.40 6.98
N LEU A 25 22.14 -19.45 6.90
CA LEU A 25 22.20 -18.19 7.65
C LEU A 25 21.99 -18.44 9.16
N LEU A 26 21.04 -19.28 9.54
CA LEU A 26 20.76 -19.63 10.94
C LEU A 26 21.88 -20.45 11.59
N ARG A 27 22.67 -21.19 10.79
CA ARG A 27 23.87 -21.90 11.25
C ARG A 27 25.07 -20.98 11.52
N ILE A 28 25.00 -19.72 11.09
CA ILE A 28 26.03 -18.74 11.46
C ILE A 28 25.87 -18.40 12.94
N ASP A 29 26.98 -18.13 13.60
CA ASP A 29 26.98 -17.62 14.96
C ASP A 29 26.30 -16.23 15.03
N LEU A 30 25.03 -16.23 15.45
CA LEU A 30 24.18 -15.05 15.66
C LEU A 30 24.08 -14.68 17.16
N GLN A 31 25.07 -15.05 17.99
CA GLN A 31 25.04 -14.91 19.45
C GLN A 31 25.25 -13.46 19.98
N SER A 32 24.92 -12.44 19.19
CA SER A 32 25.03 -11.05 19.63
C SER A 32 23.99 -10.14 19.00
N THR A 33 23.44 -9.24 19.81
CA THR A 33 22.55 -8.15 19.36
C THR A 33 23.19 -7.28 18.28
N VAL A 34 24.51 -7.09 18.29
CA VAL A 34 25.26 -6.34 17.26
C VAL A 34 25.24 -7.09 15.92
N ILE A 35 25.38 -8.42 15.96
CA ILE A 35 25.32 -9.26 14.76
C ILE A 35 23.90 -9.24 14.18
N LEU A 36 22.87 -9.43 15.01
CA LEU A 36 21.48 -9.36 14.57
C LEU A 36 21.13 -8.00 13.94
N LYS A 37 21.56 -6.89 14.57
CA LYS A 37 21.42 -5.54 14.00
C LYS A 37 22.06 -5.44 12.61
N GLY A 38 23.29 -5.93 12.46
CA GLY A 38 23.97 -5.91 11.17
C GLY A 38 23.32 -6.81 10.11
N VAL A 39 22.79 -7.98 10.50
CA VAL A 39 22.00 -8.84 9.60
C VAL A 39 20.75 -8.12 9.11
N ILE A 40 20.01 -7.46 10.02
CA ILE A 40 18.82 -6.68 9.67
C ILE A 40 19.17 -5.56 8.69
N ILE A 41 20.26 -4.82 8.92
CA ILE A 41 20.72 -3.77 8.01
C ILE A 41 20.98 -4.33 6.60
N LEU A 42 21.70 -5.45 6.51
CA LEU A 42 22.00 -6.08 5.22
C LEU A 42 20.73 -6.59 4.50
N ILE A 43 19.75 -7.12 5.24
CA ILE A 43 18.46 -7.53 4.66
C ILE A 43 17.70 -6.31 4.11
N PHE A 44 17.67 -5.20 4.86
CA PHE A 44 17.04 -3.96 4.40
C PHE A 44 17.71 -3.41 3.14
N GLU A 45 19.04 -3.35 3.10
CA GLU A 45 19.79 -2.92 1.91
C GLU A 45 19.38 -3.75 0.69
N LYS A 46 19.40 -5.07 0.82
CA LYS A 46 19.01 -5.99 -0.27
C LYS A 46 17.55 -5.87 -0.67
N ALA A 47 16.64 -5.72 0.28
CA ALA A 47 15.21 -5.56 0.00
C ALA A 47 14.89 -4.25 -0.73
N LEU A 48 15.70 -3.21 -0.54
CA LEU A 48 15.58 -1.93 -1.24
C LEU A 48 16.23 -1.97 -2.62
N ASP A 49 17.37 -2.63 -2.75
CA ASP A 49 18.04 -2.83 -4.03
C ASP A 49 17.22 -3.73 -4.96
N GLU A 50 16.48 -4.70 -4.39
CA GLU A 50 15.73 -5.71 -5.14
C GLU A 50 14.25 -5.78 -4.69
N PRO A 51 13.41 -4.74 -4.96
CA PRO A 51 12.03 -4.66 -4.47
C PRO A 51 11.12 -5.81 -4.94
N LYS A 52 11.44 -6.44 -6.07
CA LYS A 52 10.69 -7.61 -6.57
C LYS A 52 10.77 -8.81 -5.62
N TYR A 53 11.80 -8.87 -4.80
CA TYR A 53 12.02 -9.95 -3.83
C TYR A 53 11.69 -9.54 -2.39
N SER A 54 11.04 -8.40 -2.16
CA SER A 54 10.67 -7.92 -0.81
C SER A 54 9.90 -8.97 0.01
N SER A 55 8.98 -9.72 -0.61
CA SER A 55 8.24 -10.80 0.07
C SER A 55 9.17 -11.92 0.58
N MET A 56 10.18 -12.30 -0.21
CA MET A 56 11.18 -13.31 0.19
C MET A 56 12.04 -12.81 1.36
N TYR A 57 12.48 -11.55 1.34
CA TYR A 57 13.21 -10.96 2.45
C TYR A 57 12.34 -10.84 3.71
N ALA A 58 11.05 -10.57 3.57
CA ALA A 58 10.11 -10.53 4.70
C ALA A 58 9.94 -11.92 5.32
N GLN A 59 9.86 -12.98 4.51
CA GLN A 59 9.87 -14.37 4.99
C GLN A 59 11.16 -14.72 5.72
N LEU A 60 12.31 -14.22 5.26
CA LEU A 60 13.58 -14.39 5.97
C LEU A 60 13.54 -13.72 7.34
N CYS A 61 13.03 -12.49 7.43
CA CYS A 61 12.84 -11.80 8.71
C CYS A 61 11.90 -12.56 9.64
N LYS A 62 10.81 -13.15 9.12
CA LYS A 62 9.90 -13.99 9.91
C LYS A 62 10.66 -15.15 10.53
N ARG A 63 11.39 -15.87 9.70
CA ARG A 63 12.16 -17.03 10.12
C ARG A 63 13.21 -16.68 11.17
N LEU A 64 13.94 -15.59 10.97
CA LEU A 64 14.90 -15.09 11.94
C LEU A 64 14.22 -14.64 13.25
N SER A 65 12.98 -14.16 13.21
CA SER A 65 12.24 -13.82 14.43
C SER A 65 11.80 -15.05 15.24
N GLU A 66 11.66 -16.21 14.59
CA GLU A 66 11.22 -17.45 15.23
C GLU A 66 12.40 -18.32 15.69
N GLU A 67 13.50 -18.35 14.93
CA GLU A 67 14.61 -19.30 15.11
C GLU A 67 15.94 -18.68 15.58
N ALA A 68 16.11 -17.36 15.52
CA ALA A 68 17.36 -16.74 15.97
C ALA A 68 17.46 -16.67 17.51
N PRO A 69 18.68 -16.55 18.08
CA PRO A 69 18.86 -16.40 19.52
C PRO A 69 18.07 -15.23 20.09
N ASN A 70 17.37 -15.47 21.19
CA ASN A 70 16.66 -14.45 21.94
C ASN A 70 17.48 -14.04 23.16
N PHE A 71 17.71 -12.73 23.29
CA PHE A 71 18.38 -12.09 24.42
C PHE A 71 17.40 -11.24 25.27
N GLU A 72 16.14 -11.17 24.86
CA GLU A 72 15.08 -10.53 25.66
C GLU A 72 14.48 -11.55 26.66
N PRO A 73 13.88 -11.07 27.75
CA PRO A 73 13.10 -11.90 28.67
C PRO A 73 12.01 -12.73 27.96
N PRO A 74 11.62 -13.92 28.49
CA PRO A 74 10.65 -14.82 27.83
C PRO A 74 9.24 -14.23 27.63
N ASP A 75 8.86 -13.24 28.44
CA ASP A 75 7.60 -12.51 28.41
C ASP A 75 7.57 -11.39 27.36
N GLN A 76 8.71 -11.10 26.73
CA GLN A 76 8.85 -10.02 25.76
C GLN A 76 8.96 -10.54 24.32
N ALA A 77 8.71 -9.64 23.37
CA ALA A 77 8.98 -9.92 21.96
C ALA A 77 10.47 -10.27 21.77
N CYS A 78 10.76 -11.24 20.90
CA CYS A 78 12.14 -11.68 20.69
C CYS A 78 13.05 -10.53 20.23
N THR A 79 14.35 -10.62 20.53
CA THR A 79 15.34 -9.57 20.20
C THR A 79 15.29 -9.20 18.72
N PHE A 80 15.21 -10.19 17.83
CA PHE A 80 15.18 -9.90 16.39
C PHE A 80 13.98 -9.03 16.01
N ARG A 81 12.79 -9.33 16.54
CA ARG A 81 11.58 -8.54 16.29
C ARG A 81 11.71 -7.13 16.86
N VAL A 82 12.24 -6.96 18.07
CA VAL A 82 12.47 -5.64 18.68
C VAL A 82 13.43 -4.79 17.82
N LEU A 83 14.55 -5.38 17.39
CA LEU A 83 15.54 -4.71 16.55
C LEU A 83 14.98 -4.37 15.17
N LEU A 84 14.19 -5.27 14.58
CA LEU A 84 13.55 -5.06 13.29
C LEU A 84 12.55 -3.89 13.35
N LEU A 85 11.71 -3.85 14.39
CA LEU A 85 10.78 -2.75 14.64
C LEU A 85 11.52 -1.41 14.79
N ASN A 86 12.62 -1.39 15.54
CA ASN A 86 13.42 -0.19 15.70
C ASN A 86 14.06 0.26 14.39
N LYS A 87 14.55 -0.68 13.56
CA LYS A 87 15.05 -0.35 12.22
C LYS A 87 13.96 0.24 11.33
N CYS A 88 12.75 -0.32 11.34
CA CYS A 88 11.61 0.23 10.58
C CYS A 88 11.28 1.66 11.01
N LYS A 89 11.30 1.95 12.32
CA LYS A 89 11.09 3.31 12.85
C LYS A 89 12.17 4.28 12.38
N VAL A 90 13.45 3.90 12.48
CA VAL A 90 14.57 4.74 12.05
C VAL A 90 14.53 5.01 10.54
N GLU A 91 14.24 4.01 9.72
CA GLU A 91 14.10 4.17 8.27
C GLU A 91 12.93 5.08 7.88
N PHE A 92 11.93 5.20 8.76
CA PHE A 92 10.81 6.12 8.61
C PHE A 92 11.17 7.54 9.07
N ASP A 93 11.78 7.69 10.25
CA ASP A 93 12.09 9.00 10.86
C ASP A 93 13.21 9.75 10.12
N ASN A 94 14.28 9.04 9.69
CA ASN A 94 15.38 9.63 8.90
C ASN A 94 14.89 10.23 7.57
N ARG A 95 13.68 9.89 7.15
CA ARG A 95 13.10 10.26 5.88
C ARG A 95 12.29 11.56 5.95
N ALA A 96 11.51 11.75 7.02
CA ALA A 96 10.79 12.99 7.27
C ALA A 96 11.77 14.17 7.33
N ALA A 97 12.90 13.98 8.02
CA ALA A 97 13.96 14.98 8.12
C ALA A 97 14.64 15.30 6.76
N ALA A 98 14.83 14.32 5.88
CA ALA A 98 15.45 14.53 4.58
C ALA A 98 14.54 15.28 3.57
N VAL A 99 13.22 15.25 3.78
CA VAL A 99 12.26 16.00 2.96
C VAL A 99 12.10 17.44 3.45
N GLU A 100 12.12 17.67 4.76
CA GLU A 100 12.05 19.03 5.34
C GLU A 100 13.29 19.88 5.06
N PHE A 101 14.48 19.26 4.95
CA PHE A 101 15.74 19.98 4.69
C PHE A 101 15.90 20.44 3.22
N ASN A 102 15.15 19.87 2.27
CA ASN A 102 15.27 20.18 0.84
C ASN A 102 14.31 21.30 0.39
N GLY A 103 13.86 22.15 1.33
CA GLY A 103 12.94 23.26 1.10
C GLY A 103 13.59 24.58 0.65
N THR A 104 14.89 24.60 0.37
CA THR A 104 15.61 25.82 -0.02
C THR A 104 16.45 25.58 -1.27
N GLU A 105 16.01 26.21 -2.36
CA GLU A 105 16.65 26.37 -3.68
C GLU A 105 16.72 25.14 -4.58
N ALA A 106 15.56 24.74 -5.13
CA ALA A 106 15.49 23.86 -6.28
C ALA A 106 16.13 24.53 -7.51
N GLY A 107 17.18 23.95 -8.07
CA GLY A 107 17.73 24.47 -9.33
C GLY A 107 18.72 23.60 -10.10
N SER A 108 19.29 22.54 -9.52
CA SER A 108 20.26 21.69 -10.22
C SER A 108 19.67 20.32 -10.59
N GLU A 109 20.04 19.79 -11.75
CA GLU A 109 19.70 18.41 -12.18
C GLU A 109 20.15 17.38 -11.13
N GLU A 110 21.30 17.60 -10.49
CA GLU A 110 21.84 16.73 -9.44
C GLU A 110 20.93 16.67 -8.20
N GLU A 111 20.32 17.79 -7.82
CA GLU A 111 19.43 17.84 -6.66
C GLU A 111 18.10 17.13 -6.94
N GLU A 112 17.55 17.29 -8.14
CA GLU A 112 16.33 16.60 -8.54
C GLU A 112 16.55 15.08 -8.65
N GLU A 113 17.68 14.65 -9.22
CA GLU A 113 18.08 13.23 -9.20
C GLU A 113 18.21 12.69 -7.78
N ARG A 114 18.82 13.46 -6.86
CA ARG A 114 18.96 13.09 -5.45
C ARG A 114 17.59 12.99 -4.77
N ARG A 115 16.66 13.91 -5.06
CA ARG A 115 15.28 13.89 -4.55
C ARG A 115 14.51 12.68 -5.07
N GLN A 116 14.62 12.34 -6.34
CA GLN A 116 13.98 11.17 -6.95
C GLN A 116 14.57 9.85 -6.43
N ALA A 117 15.90 9.76 -6.33
CA ALA A 117 16.59 8.59 -5.74
C ALA A 117 16.15 8.38 -4.29
N ALA A 118 16.04 9.47 -3.54
CA ALA A 118 15.45 9.43 -2.22
C ALA A 118 14.02 8.89 -2.31
N LYS A 119 13.10 9.53 -3.06
CA LYS A 119 11.68 9.13 -3.14
C LYS A 119 11.53 7.63 -3.46
N ARG A 120 12.29 7.12 -4.43
CA ARG A 120 12.33 5.68 -4.75
C ARG A 120 12.71 4.80 -3.56
N LYS A 121 13.74 5.18 -2.80
CA LYS A 121 14.14 4.49 -1.57
C LYS A 121 13.03 4.52 -0.51
N MET A 122 12.31 5.64 -0.38
CA MET A 122 11.14 5.76 0.50
C MET A 122 10.09 4.71 0.19
N LEU A 123 9.69 4.65 -1.08
CA LEU A 123 8.61 3.81 -1.54
C LEU A 123 9.01 2.34 -1.47
N GLY A 124 10.28 2.02 -1.75
CA GLY A 124 10.86 0.70 -1.49
C GLY A 124 10.77 0.30 -0.02
N ASN A 125 11.15 1.20 0.90
CA ASN A 125 11.06 0.97 2.35
C ASN A 125 9.61 0.68 2.77
N ILE A 126 8.67 1.51 2.32
CA ILE A 126 7.26 1.37 2.65
C ILE A 126 6.68 0.05 2.10
N LYS A 127 7.02 -0.33 0.86
CA LYS A 127 6.61 -1.61 0.27
C LYS A 127 7.16 -2.79 1.07
N PHE A 128 8.44 -2.76 1.45
CA PHE A 128 9.05 -3.82 2.24
C PHE A 128 8.42 -3.93 3.64
N ILE A 129 8.15 -2.80 4.30
CA ILE A 129 7.41 -2.74 5.56
C ILE A 129 6.01 -3.35 5.40
N GLY A 130 5.32 -3.10 4.30
CA GLY A 130 4.04 -3.74 3.97
C GLY A 130 4.14 -5.27 3.90
N GLU A 131 5.19 -5.81 3.28
CA GLU A 131 5.43 -7.27 3.25
C GLU A 131 5.72 -7.85 4.65
N LEU A 132 6.46 -7.12 5.49
CA LEU A 132 6.66 -7.51 6.89
C LEU A 132 5.37 -7.43 7.72
N GLY A 133 4.52 -6.45 7.44
CA GLY A 133 3.19 -6.27 8.04
C GLY A 133 2.24 -7.41 7.71
N LYS A 134 2.25 -7.88 6.45
CA LYS A 134 1.50 -9.06 5.99
C LYS A 134 1.77 -10.31 6.82
N LEU A 135 3.01 -10.45 7.29
CA LEU A 135 3.47 -11.58 8.09
C LEU A 135 3.25 -11.37 9.59
N GLU A 136 2.59 -10.28 9.99
CA GLU A 136 2.28 -9.90 11.38
C GLU A 136 3.51 -9.76 12.30
N ILE A 137 4.69 -9.58 11.69
CA ILE A 137 5.96 -9.35 12.41
C ILE A 137 6.02 -7.91 12.95
N LEU A 138 5.38 -6.97 12.26
CA LEU A 138 5.34 -5.56 12.63
C LEU A 138 4.05 -5.21 13.37
N SER A 139 4.12 -4.17 14.19
CA SER A 139 2.94 -3.60 14.85
C SER A 139 2.12 -2.74 13.90
N GLU A 140 0.79 -2.80 14.01
CA GLU A 140 -0.19 -1.97 13.27
C GLU A 140 0.19 -0.47 13.26
N SER A 141 0.74 0.05 14.36
CA SER A 141 1.13 1.46 14.48
C SER A 141 2.15 1.93 13.44
N ILE A 142 3.08 1.06 12.99
CA ILE A 142 4.07 1.42 11.97
C ILE A 142 3.39 1.48 10.60
N LEU A 143 2.48 0.55 10.30
CA LEU A 143 1.71 0.53 9.05
C LEU A 143 0.79 1.75 8.94
N HIS A 144 0.12 2.14 10.02
CA HIS A 144 -0.67 3.37 10.08
C HIS A 144 0.17 4.62 9.79
N ARG A 145 1.41 4.69 10.29
CA ARG A 145 2.36 5.76 9.95
C ARG A 145 2.72 5.75 8.46
N CYS A 146 2.99 4.57 7.88
CA CYS A 146 3.26 4.45 6.44
C CYS A 146 2.08 4.94 5.59
N ILE A 147 0.86 4.54 5.92
CA ILE A 147 -0.35 5.00 5.21
C ILE A 147 -0.52 6.51 5.32
N HIS A 148 -0.34 7.05 6.53
CA HIS A 148 -0.42 8.48 6.76
C HIS A 148 0.58 9.25 5.87
N GLU A 149 1.83 8.79 5.82
CA GLU A 149 2.89 9.41 5.03
C GLU A 149 2.56 9.46 3.54
N LEU A 150 1.97 8.39 2.99
CA LEU A 150 1.57 8.31 1.59
C LEU A 150 0.36 9.19 1.24
N LEU A 151 -0.45 9.55 2.25
CA LEU A 151 -1.62 10.42 2.08
C LEU A 151 -1.30 11.91 2.29
N VAL A 152 -0.08 12.24 2.74
CA VAL A 152 0.42 13.61 2.80
C VAL A 152 1.07 13.94 1.45
N LYS A 153 0.58 14.95 0.74
CA LYS A 153 1.17 15.34 -0.55
C LYS A 153 2.59 15.86 -0.35
N ARG A 154 3.51 15.31 -1.14
CA ARG A 154 4.90 15.75 -1.24
C ARG A 154 5.28 15.84 -2.71
N GLY A 155 5.58 17.04 -3.18
CA GLY A 155 5.86 17.31 -4.59
C GLY A 155 4.60 17.39 -5.45
N ASP A 156 4.80 17.48 -6.77
CA ASP A 156 3.73 17.82 -7.72
C ASP A 156 2.88 16.62 -8.15
N ASP A 157 3.51 15.46 -8.37
CA ASP A 157 2.84 14.22 -8.79
C ASP A 157 2.72 13.20 -7.63
N PRO A 158 1.51 12.95 -7.10
CA PRO A 158 1.27 11.96 -6.05
C PRO A 158 1.11 10.52 -6.58
N SER A 159 1.23 10.28 -7.90
CA SER A 159 0.88 8.98 -8.51
C SER A 159 1.61 7.80 -7.87
N GLU A 160 2.94 7.86 -7.72
CA GLU A 160 3.70 6.76 -7.11
C GLU A 160 3.33 6.50 -5.64
N ASP A 161 3.03 7.56 -4.89
CA ASP A 161 2.65 7.47 -3.48
C ASP A 161 1.27 6.79 -3.36
N LEU A 162 0.34 7.13 -4.25
CA LEU A 162 -0.99 6.52 -4.32
C LEU A 162 -0.96 5.07 -4.82
N GLU A 163 -0.08 4.72 -5.77
CA GLU A 163 0.14 3.33 -6.15
C GLU A 163 0.67 2.51 -4.96
N CYS A 164 1.62 3.08 -4.20
CA CYS A 164 2.17 2.47 -3.00
C CYS A 164 1.09 2.30 -1.90
N LEU A 165 0.23 3.31 -1.73
CA LEU A 165 -0.89 3.27 -0.80
C LEU A 165 -1.86 2.13 -1.14
N CYS A 166 -2.26 2.04 -2.41
CA CYS A 166 -3.13 0.97 -2.88
C CYS A 166 -2.50 -0.40 -2.63
N GLN A 167 -1.18 -0.53 -2.82
CA GLN A 167 -0.46 -1.77 -2.53
C GLN A 167 -0.52 -2.14 -1.04
N ILE A 168 -0.25 -1.20 -0.13
CA ILE A 168 -0.35 -1.48 1.31
C ILE A 168 -1.77 -1.86 1.70
N MET A 169 -2.77 -1.14 1.20
CA MET A 169 -4.17 -1.42 1.54
C MET A 169 -4.60 -2.81 1.03
N ARG A 170 -4.16 -3.24 -0.15
CA ARG A 170 -4.42 -4.61 -0.63
C ARG A 170 -3.77 -5.68 0.24
N THR A 171 -2.55 -5.45 0.70
CA THR A 171 -1.77 -6.44 1.44
C THR A 171 -2.11 -6.49 2.93
N CYS A 172 -2.25 -5.33 3.57
CA CYS A 172 -2.40 -5.17 5.02
C CYS A 172 -3.78 -4.65 5.44
N GLY A 173 -4.65 -4.24 4.51
CA GLY A 173 -5.91 -3.57 4.84
C GLY A 173 -6.81 -4.39 5.77
N ARG A 174 -6.95 -5.69 5.52
CA ARG A 174 -7.69 -6.62 6.40
C ARG A 174 -7.12 -6.67 7.82
N VAL A 175 -5.80 -6.66 7.96
CA VAL A 175 -5.11 -6.72 9.27
C VAL A 175 -5.25 -5.39 10.01
N LEU A 176 -5.40 -4.27 9.30
CA LEU A 176 -5.52 -2.92 9.87
C LEU A 176 -6.96 -2.50 10.17
N ASP A 177 -7.96 -3.09 9.50
CA ASP A 177 -9.38 -2.76 9.68
C ASP A 177 -9.99 -3.48 10.90
N THR A 178 -9.32 -3.37 12.04
CA THR A 178 -9.76 -3.88 13.34
C THR A 178 -10.70 -2.88 14.02
N HIS A 179 -11.39 -3.29 15.10
CA HIS A 179 -12.21 -2.38 15.88
C HIS A 179 -11.42 -1.15 16.39
N LYS A 180 -10.15 -1.36 16.78
CA LYS A 180 -9.23 -0.29 17.21
C LYS A 180 -8.80 0.62 16.05
N GLY A 181 -8.54 0.05 14.88
CA GLY A 181 -8.10 0.78 13.68
C GLY A 181 -9.22 1.43 12.86
N LYS A 182 -10.48 1.06 13.08
CA LYS A 182 -11.64 1.43 12.24
C LYS A 182 -11.78 2.93 12.01
N ASN A 183 -11.58 3.75 13.04
CA ASN A 183 -11.69 5.21 12.91
C ASN A 183 -10.62 5.81 11.99
N LEU A 184 -9.39 5.30 12.05
CA LEU A 184 -8.31 5.72 11.14
C LEU A 184 -8.58 5.20 9.73
N MET A 185 -9.00 3.94 9.60
CA MET A 185 -9.34 3.35 8.32
C MET A 185 -10.47 4.10 7.62
N ASN A 186 -11.49 4.55 8.35
CA ASN A 186 -12.55 5.40 7.78
C ASN A 186 -11.98 6.70 7.21
N GLN A 187 -11.15 7.42 7.98
CA GLN A 187 -10.51 8.65 7.52
C GLN A 187 -9.66 8.44 6.27
N TYR A 188 -8.86 7.36 6.23
CA TYR A 188 -8.05 7.04 5.04
C TYR A 188 -8.91 6.80 3.82
N PHE A 189 -10.00 6.05 3.95
CA PHE A 189 -10.86 5.71 2.82
C PHE A 189 -11.73 6.88 2.36
N ASP A 190 -12.17 7.75 3.27
CA ASP A 190 -12.85 9.00 2.90
C ASP A 190 -11.90 9.91 2.10
N ARG A 191 -10.63 9.95 2.51
CA ARG A 191 -9.59 10.62 1.75
C ARG A 191 -9.35 9.98 0.38
N MET A 192 -9.24 8.66 0.32
CA MET A 192 -9.07 7.93 -0.95
C MET A 192 -10.25 8.14 -1.91
N LYS A 193 -11.50 8.20 -1.41
CA LYS A 193 -12.68 8.53 -2.23
C LYS A 193 -12.54 9.92 -2.85
N SER A 194 -12.19 10.94 -2.05
CA SER A 194 -11.99 12.31 -2.56
C SER A 194 -10.92 12.38 -3.66
N LEU A 195 -9.87 11.55 -3.56
CA LEU A 195 -8.82 11.46 -4.57
C LEU A 195 -9.31 10.68 -5.81
N ALA A 196 -10.07 9.60 -5.62
CA ALA A 196 -10.60 8.80 -6.72
C ALA A 196 -11.56 9.55 -7.64
N ASP A 197 -12.26 10.57 -7.12
CA ASP A 197 -13.19 11.40 -7.89
C ASP A 197 -12.53 12.63 -8.53
N ASN A 198 -11.29 12.94 -8.15
CA ASN A 198 -10.55 14.09 -8.66
C ASN A 198 -10.09 13.86 -10.12
N GLN A 199 -10.63 14.65 -11.06
CA GLN A 199 -10.34 14.50 -12.49
C GLN A 199 -8.91 14.87 -12.90
N GLU A 200 -8.17 15.60 -12.07
CA GLU A 200 -6.77 15.97 -12.30
C GLU A 200 -5.82 14.76 -12.16
N LEU A 201 -6.22 13.73 -11.41
CA LEU A 201 -5.42 12.50 -11.29
C LEU A 201 -5.58 11.62 -12.53
N GLN A 202 -4.54 10.91 -12.92
CA GLN A 202 -4.61 10.00 -14.06
C GLN A 202 -5.71 8.93 -13.85
N PRO A 203 -6.52 8.59 -14.89
CA PRO A 203 -7.59 7.61 -14.78
C PRO A 203 -7.16 6.28 -14.15
N ARG A 204 -5.97 5.78 -14.50
CA ARG A 204 -5.39 4.57 -13.92
C ARG A 204 -5.32 4.62 -12.39
N ILE A 205 -4.80 5.70 -11.81
CA ILE A 205 -4.68 5.88 -10.36
C ILE A 205 -6.05 5.94 -9.71
N ARG A 206 -7.00 6.66 -10.33
CA ARG A 206 -8.38 6.74 -9.86
C ARG A 206 -9.05 5.37 -9.83
N PHE A 207 -8.88 4.56 -10.88
CA PHE A 207 -9.39 3.18 -10.91
C PHE A 207 -8.72 2.29 -9.86
N MET A 208 -7.41 2.41 -9.66
CA MET A 208 -6.70 1.68 -8.59
C MET A 208 -7.26 2.02 -7.20
N LEU A 209 -7.54 3.30 -6.93
CA LEU A 209 -8.16 3.73 -5.67
C LEU A 209 -9.56 3.14 -5.52
N LYS A 210 -10.40 3.19 -6.57
CA LYS A 210 -11.75 2.61 -6.58
C LYS A 210 -11.73 1.11 -6.32
N ASP A 211 -10.82 0.37 -6.97
CA ASP A 211 -10.68 -1.07 -6.75
C ASP A 211 -10.37 -1.42 -5.29
N VAL A 212 -9.58 -0.61 -4.60
CA VAL A 212 -9.26 -0.81 -3.17
C VAL A 212 -10.43 -0.39 -2.27
N ILE A 213 -11.15 0.67 -2.62
CA ILE A 213 -12.37 1.09 -1.92
C ILE A 213 -13.43 -0.02 -1.99
N ASP A 214 -13.64 -0.58 -3.17
CA ASP A 214 -14.56 -1.69 -3.41
C ASP A 214 -14.12 -2.95 -2.64
N LEU A 215 -12.81 -3.26 -2.66
CA LEU A 215 -12.26 -4.38 -1.88
C LEU A 215 -12.62 -4.27 -0.39
N ARG A 216 -12.57 -3.06 0.19
CA ARG A 216 -12.96 -2.86 1.58
C ARG A 216 -14.47 -2.97 1.80
N SER A 217 -15.31 -2.43 0.90
CA SER A 217 -16.76 -2.58 1.01
C SER A 217 -17.20 -4.03 0.91
N ASP A 218 -16.47 -4.84 0.16
CA ASP A 218 -16.69 -6.29 0.00
C ASP A 218 -16.07 -7.11 1.14
N GLY A 219 -15.73 -6.48 2.27
CA GLY A 219 -15.21 -7.18 3.45
C GLY A 219 -13.80 -7.75 3.26
N TRP A 220 -12.98 -7.13 2.42
CA TRP A 220 -11.62 -7.56 2.08
C TRP A 220 -11.54 -8.90 1.35
N VAL A 221 -12.62 -9.28 0.66
CA VAL A 221 -12.66 -10.49 -0.17
C VAL A 221 -12.25 -10.13 -1.60
N PRO A 222 -11.15 -10.70 -2.13
CA PRO A 222 -10.74 -10.44 -3.51
C PRO A 222 -11.80 -10.90 -4.51
N ARG A 223 -12.10 -10.08 -5.53
CA ARG A 223 -13.00 -10.45 -6.63
C ARG A 223 -12.43 -11.68 -7.37
N LYS A 224 -13.27 -12.64 -7.77
CA LYS A 224 -12.84 -13.87 -8.49
C LYS A 224 -12.01 -13.57 -9.76
N ALA A 225 -12.30 -12.47 -10.44
CA ALA A 225 -11.53 -12.01 -11.61
C ALA A 225 -10.09 -11.56 -11.28
N ALA A 226 -9.82 -11.11 -10.06
CA ALA A 226 -8.48 -10.69 -9.62
C ALA A 226 -7.56 -11.88 -9.29
N VAL A 227 -8.11 -13.09 -9.12
CA VAL A 227 -7.34 -14.33 -8.92
C VAL A 227 -6.84 -14.90 -10.25
N VAL A 228 -7.49 -14.54 -11.36
CA VAL A 228 -7.09 -14.96 -12.70
C VAL A 228 -6.08 -13.96 -13.24
N GLU A 229 -4.78 -14.22 -13.00
CA GLU A 229 -3.71 -13.54 -13.73
C GLU A 229 -3.74 -14.00 -15.20
N GLY A 230 -4.53 -13.32 -16.04
CA GLY A 230 -4.51 -13.50 -17.50
C GLY A 230 -5.84 -13.14 -18.18
N PRO A 231 -5.80 -12.73 -19.47
CA PRO A 231 -7.01 -12.50 -20.23
C PRO A 231 -7.77 -13.83 -20.38
N VAL A 232 -9.01 -13.84 -19.90
CA VAL A 232 -9.88 -15.02 -19.98
C VAL A 232 -10.22 -15.27 -21.46
N PRO A 233 -9.95 -16.46 -22.02
CA PRO A 233 -10.25 -16.74 -23.43
C PRO A 233 -11.75 -16.57 -23.72
N ILE A 234 -12.07 -15.94 -24.85
CA ILE A 234 -13.46 -15.60 -25.27
C ILE A 234 -14.41 -16.80 -25.31
N ALA A 235 -13.86 -18.02 -25.37
CA ALA A 235 -14.60 -19.28 -25.31
C ALA A 235 -15.28 -19.54 -23.96
N GLN A 236 -14.84 -18.90 -22.87
CA GLN A 236 -15.41 -19.06 -21.52
C GLN A 236 -16.54 -18.06 -21.20
N LEU A 237 -16.88 -17.15 -22.12
CA LEU A 237 -17.96 -16.16 -21.97
C LEU A 237 -19.31 -16.65 -22.51
N ARG A 238 -19.42 -17.91 -22.94
CA ARG A 238 -20.71 -18.49 -23.32
C ARG A 238 -21.43 -18.89 -22.03
N PRO A 239 -22.59 -18.28 -21.71
CA PRO A 239 -23.36 -18.70 -20.54
C PRO A 239 -23.69 -20.19 -20.68
N THR A 240 -23.57 -20.90 -19.56
CA THR A 240 -23.86 -22.33 -19.53
C THR A 240 -25.34 -22.57 -19.83
N GLN A 241 -25.70 -23.75 -20.32
CA GLN A 241 -27.08 -24.07 -20.66
C GLN A 241 -28.03 -23.93 -19.46
N ASP A 242 -27.50 -24.08 -18.24
CA ASP A 242 -28.21 -23.86 -16.97
C ASP A 242 -28.53 -22.37 -16.72
N GLU A 243 -27.66 -21.43 -17.11
CA GLU A 243 -27.93 -19.98 -17.00
C GLU A 243 -28.99 -19.51 -18.01
N LEU A 244 -29.03 -20.13 -19.19
CA LEU A 244 -30.07 -19.91 -20.20
C LEU A 244 -31.45 -20.40 -19.74
N LEU A 245 -31.50 -21.52 -19.00
CA LEU A 245 -32.75 -22.06 -18.44
C LEU A 245 -33.30 -21.18 -17.30
N MET A 246 -32.44 -20.52 -16.52
CA MET A 246 -32.87 -19.59 -15.46
C MET A 246 -33.38 -18.23 -15.98
N MET A 247 -33.00 -17.82 -17.20
CA MET A 247 -33.54 -16.60 -17.85
C MET A 247 -34.88 -16.81 -18.57
N GLY A 248 -35.37 -18.04 -18.69
CA GLY A 248 -36.54 -18.40 -19.51
C GLY A 248 -37.92 -18.25 -18.85
N GLY A 249 -38.02 -17.65 -17.66
CA GLY A 249 -39.23 -17.69 -16.84
C GLY A 249 -39.89 -16.34 -16.59
N GLN A 250 -40.43 -15.67 -17.62
CA GLN A 250 -41.59 -14.76 -17.52
C GLN A 250 -41.97 -14.16 -18.90
N GLY A 251 -43.25 -14.29 -19.27
CA GLY A 251 -43.92 -13.33 -20.15
C GLY A 251 -44.00 -13.67 -21.64
N THR A 252 -44.97 -14.51 -21.99
CA THR A 252 -45.65 -14.47 -23.29
C THR A 252 -46.16 -13.05 -23.59
N GLY A 253 -45.76 -12.43 -24.71
CA GLY A 253 -46.24 -11.08 -25.03
C GLY A 253 -45.73 -10.45 -26.34
N SER A 254 -46.22 -10.97 -27.47
CA SER A 254 -46.49 -10.20 -28.71
C SER A 254 -45.34 -9.46 -29.42
N TYR A 255 -44.71 -10.16 -30.38
CA TYR A 255 -44.09 -9.52 -31.54
C TYR A 255 -45.15 -8.75 -32.34
N ARG A 256 -45.09 -7.41 -32.35
CA ARG A 256 -45.71 -6.59 -33.40
C ARG A 256 -44.68 -5.68 -34.06
N ASN A 257 -44.31 -6.13 -35.25
CA ASN A 257 -43.71 -5.41 -36.35
C ASN A 257 -44.50 -4.12 -36.66
N MET A 258 -43.84 -2.95 -36.73
CA MET A 258 -44.35 -1.85 -37.55
C MET A 258 -43.22 -0.92 -38.00
N SER A 259 -42.81 -1.12 -39.26
CA SER A 259 -42.20 -0.10 -40.08
C SER A 259 -43.24 0.97 -40.51
N ARG A 260 -42.70 2.12 -40.93
CA ARG A 260 -43.31 3.26 -41.65
C ARG A 260 -43.86 4.42 -40.83
N GLY A 261 -43.36 5.60 -41.16
CA GLY A 261 -44.10 6.85 -41.03
C GLY A 261 -43.19 8.05 -40.78
N GLY A 262 -42.58 8.58 -41.84
CA GLY A 262 -41.90 9.88 -41.77
C GLY A 262 -42.90 11.03 -41.60
N ARG A 263 -42.47 12.09 -40.92
CA ARG A 263 -42.92 13.46 -41.23
C ARG A 263 -41.96 14.50 -40.66
N ASN A 264 -41.47 15.36 -41.55
CA ASN A 264 -40.92 16.68 -41.25
C ASN A 264 -41.80 17.44 -40.26
N GLN A 265 -41.17 18.16 -39.32
CA GLN A 265 -41.57 19.54 -39.08
C GLN A 265 -40.39 20.38 -38.58
N VAL A 266 -40.36 21.58 -39.15
CA VAL A 266 -39.36 22.64 -39.05
C VAL A 266 -39.76 23.60 -37.92
N GLY A 267 -38.77 24.19 -37.26
CA GLY A 267 -38.90 25.35 -36.35
C GLY A 267 -37.93 25.18 -35.18
N GLY A 268 -36.83 25.92 -35.03
CA GLY A 268 -36.63 27.34 -35.30
C GLY A 268 -36.78 28.10 -33.98
N GLY A 269 -35.68 28.51 -33.36
CA GLY A 269 -35.71 29.30 -32.13
C GLY A 269 -34.37 29.40 -31.41
N SER A 270 -33.60 30.44 -31.75
CA SER A 270 -32.38 30.90 -31.08
C SER A 270 -32.64 31.36 -29.64
N GLY A 271 -31.59 31.30 -28.80
CA GLY A 271 -31.59 31.92 -27.48
C GLY A 271 -30.25 31.75 -26.76
N ASP A 272 -29.27 32.59 -27.11
CA ASP A 272 -28.09 32.88 -26.29
C ASP A 272 -28.48 33.39 -24.90
N ARG A 273 -27.80 32.94 -23.83
CA ARG A 273 -26.89 33.76 -23.00
C ARG A 273 -26.53 33.14 -21.64
N ASP A 274 -25.27 33.40 -21.29
CA ASP A 274 -24.67 33.54 -19.96
C ASP A 274 -24.32 32.29 -19.16
N GLY A 275 -23.17 31.72 -19.51
CA GLY A 275 -21.92 32.13 -18.85
C GLY A 275 -21.95 32.21 -17.33
N ARG A 276 -21.69 31.09 -16.68
CA ARG A 276 -21.08 31.06 -15.35
C ARG A 276 -19.91 30.08 -15.37
N ASP A 277 -18.78 30.58 -15.86
CA ASP A 277 -17.48 30.05 -15.45
C ASP A 277 -17.34 30.29 -13.95
N ARG A 278 -17.73 29.29 -13.15
CA ARG A 278 -17.10 29.09 -11.86
C ARG A 278 -15.81 28.35 -12.14
N ASP A 279 -14.70 29.09 -12.13
CA ASP A 279 -13.38 28.56 -11.80
C ASP A 279 -13.46 27.92 -10.41
N ASP A 280 -14.03 26.73 -10.32
CA ASP A 280 -13.88 25.82 -9.18
C ASP A 280 -12.56 25.07 -9.39
N ARG A 281 -11.46 25.82 -9.39
CA ARG A 281 -10.10 25.26 -9.31
C ARG A 281 -9.84 24.82 -7.88
N GLY A 282 -10.69 23.93 -7.36
CA GLY A 282 -10.36 23.06 -6.23
C GLY A 282 -9.35 22.01 -6.69
N GLY A 283 -8.16 22.46 -7.07
CA GLY A 283 -7.11 21.60 -7.62
C GLY A 283 -6.69 20.54 -6.61
N VAL A 284 -5.94 19.52 -7.08
CA VAL A 284 -5.26 18.54 -6.22
C VAL A 284 -4.63 19.17 -4.97
N ASN A 285 -4.11 20.40 -5.08
CA ASN A 285 -3.55 21.16 -3.96
C ASN A 285 -4.53 21.41 -2.81
N GLU A 286 -5.81 21.73 -3.06
CA GLU A 286 -6.77 22.03 -1.98
C GLU A 286 -7.13 20.79 -1.18
N LEU A 287 -7.26 19.65 -1.84
CA LEU A 287 -7.52 18.38 -1.18
C LEU A 287 -6.41 18.09 -0.17
N PHE A 288 -5.13 18.26 -0.53
CA PHE A 288 -4.02 18.01 0.40
C PHE A 288 -3.71 19.17 1.36
N ARG A 289 -4.41 20.31 1.22
CA ARG A 289 -4.21 21.51 2.04
C ARG A 289 -4.78 21.38 3.45
N HIS A 290 -5.80 20.53 3.62
CA HIS A 290 -6.36 20.24 4.94
C HIS A 290 -5.57 19.11 5.60
N PRO A 291 -4.81 19.37 6.69
CA PRO A 291 -4.13 18.32 7.41
C PRO A 291 -5.17 17.31 7.92
N MET A 292 -4.92 16.02 7.67
CA MET A 292 -5.74 14.99 8.31
C MET A 292 -5.68 15.21 9.83
N LYS A 293 -6.83 15.13 10.51
CA LYS A 293 -6.94 15.20 11.99
C LYS A 293 -6.39 13.92 12.66
N THR A 294 -5.41 13.28 12.05
CA THR A 294 -4.81 12.00 12.42
C THR A 294 -3.83 12.11 13.58
N ARG A 295 -3.30 13.31 13.88
CA ARG A 295 -2.32 13.48 14.96
C ARG A 295 -2.87 13.00 16.30
N GLY A 296 -4.10 13.39 16.67
CA GLY A 296 -4.76 12.90 17.90
C GLY A 296 -5.03 11.38 17.90
N GLY A 297 -5.51 10.81 16.79
CA GLY A 297 -5.84 9.39 16.72
C GLY A 297 -4.64 8.44 16.64
N LEU A 298 -3.55 8.86 15.98
CA LEU A 298 -2.27 8.14 16.01
C LEU A 298 -1.63 8.25 17.40
N ASP A 299 -1.64 9.45 18.00
CA ASP A 299 -1.10 9.65 19.34
C ASP A 299 -1.90 8.88 20.38
N ASP A 300 -3.23 8.82 20.33
CA ASP A 300 -4.06 8.00 21.22
C ASP A 300 -3.77 6.49 21.07
N MET A 301 -3.57 6.02 19.83
CA MET A 301 -3.20 4.61 19.57
C MET A 301 -1.77 4.29 20.04
N LEU A 302 -0.86 5.27 20.01
CA LEU A 302 0.51 5.15 20.50
C LEU A 302 0.60 5.27 22.04
N ILE A 303 -0.20 6.17 22.66
CA ILE A 303 -0.27 6.42 24.10
C ILE A 303 -0.97 5.27 24.83
N GLY A 304 -1.92 4.58 24.19
CA GLY A 304 -2.56 3.37 24.74
C GLY A 304 -1.55 2.29 25.15
N LYS A 305 -0.37 2.21 24.49
CA LYS A 305 0.71 1.31 24.88
C LYS A 305 1.54 1.77 26.08
N CYS A 306 1.62 3.09 26.33
CA CYS A 306 2.35 3.58 27.51
C CYS A 306 1.60 3.35 28.82
N LYS A 307 0.27 3.21 28.80
CA LYS A 307 -0.52 2.91 30.01
C LYS A 307 -0.58 1.42 30.35
N GLU A 308 -0.50 0.51 29.37
CA GLU A 308 -0.46 -0.94 29.63
C GLU A 308 0.93 -1.45 30.06
N ILE A 309 2.00 -0.69 29.84
CA ILE A 309 3.37 -1.07 30.25
C ILE A 309 3.77 -0.50 31.63
N TYR A 310 3.04 0.51 32.16
CA TYR A 310 3.32 1.12 33.47
C TYR A 310 2.36 0.71 34.60
N HIS A 311 1.40 -0.19 34.32
CA HIS A 311 0.53 -0.78 35.33
C HIS A 311 0.43 -2.30 35.14
N GLN A 312 1.54 -3.00 35.36
CA GLN A 312 1.60 -4.31 36.02
C GLN A 312 3.05 -4.66 36.37
#